data_AF-A0A5K7XMN8-F1
#
_entry.id   AF-A0A5K7XMN8-F1
#
_cell.length_a   1.000
_cell.length_b   1.000
_cell.length_c   1.000
_cell.angle_alpha   90.00
_cell.angle_beta   90.00
_cell.angle_gamma   90.00
#
_symmetry.space_group_name_H-M   'P 1'
#
loop_
_entity.id
_entity.type
_entity.pdbx_description
1 polymer ?
#
loop_
_entity_poly.entity_id
_entity_poly.type
_entity_poly.pdbx_seq_one_letter_code
_entity_poly.pdbx_strand_id
1 'polypeptide(L)'
;MDLGKPAKIILGGLTIWPLVYPFICVVLFFTLVVGSLQLQPNQNPVTSGLPAGMLVIFALHLLTAFIAIGLLVVYLLYLYHTERVPADKKALWAVVLFLGSVLAMAVFFCIYIWPSEWPRDAGPERRPALG
;
A
#
# COMPACT_ATOMS: atom_id res chain seq x y z
N MET A 1 -16.95 7.73 7.89
CA MET A 1 -16.40 6.96 9.03
C MET A 1 -15.13 7.66 9.48
N ASP A 2 -15.11 8.22 10.69
CA ASP A 2 -13.89 8.82 11.22
C ASP A 2 -12.93 7.71 11.64
N LEU A 3 -11.79 7.62 10.94
CA LEU A 3 -10.78 6.63 11.23
C LEU A 3 -10.03 7.06 12.49
N GLY A 4 -10.04 6.21 13.53
CA GLY A 4 -9.30 6.46 14.76
C GLY A 4 -7.81 6.68 14.49
N LYS A 5 -7.15 7.51 15.32
CA LYS A 5 -5.70 7.80 15.22
C LYS A 5 -4.81 6.56 15.00
N PRO A 6 -4.98 5.42 15.73
CA PRO A 6 -4.15 4.24 15.49
C PRO A 6 -4.38 3.59 14.12
N ALA A 7 -5.63 3.56 13.64
CA ALA A 7 -5.96 3.01 12.32
C ALA A 7 -5.32 3.81 11.19
N LYS A 8 -5.21 5.14 11.33
CA LYS A 8 -4.47 5.98 10.37
C LYS A 8 -2.98 5.63 10.32
N ILE A 9 -2.34 5.44 11.48
CA ILE A 9 -0.92 5.10 11.57
C ILE A 9 -0.66 3.72 10.97
N ILE A 10 -1.48 2.72 11.31
CA ILE A 10 -1.37 1.37 10.74
C ILE A 10 -1.52 1.44 9.23
N LEU A 11 -2.57 2.10 8.73
CA LEU A 11 -2.84 2.19 7.30
C LEU A 11 -1.71 2.92 6.55
N GLY A 12 -1.18 4.02 7.11
CA GLY A 12 -0.02 4.73 6.55
C GLY A 12 1.22 3.85 6.47
N GLY A 13 1.56 3.15 7.56
CA GLY A 13 2.68 2.20 7.57
C GLY A 13 2.51 1.06 6.57
N LEU A 14 1.28 0.52 6.46
CA LEU A 14 0.93 -0.54 5.52
C LEU A 14 0.96 -0.06 4.06
N THR A 15 0.78 1.24 3.82
CA THR A 15 0.87 1.85 2.47
C THR A 15 2.32 2.09 2.05
N ILE A 16 3.21 2.33 3.01
CA ILE A 16 4.65 2.44 2.79
C ILE A 16 5.29 1.05 2.59
N TRP A 17 4.71 0.01 3.16
CA TRP A 17 5.24 -1.36 3.12
C TRP A 17 5.57 -1.85 1.70
N PRO A 18 4.69 -1.74 0.68
CA PRO A 18 5.01 -2.15 -0.69
C PRO A 18 6.16 -1.38 -1.34
N LEU A 19 6.50 -0.18 -0.86
CA LEU A 19 7.67 0.58 -1.34
C LEU A 19 8.97 0.09 -0.69
N VAL A 20 8.92 -0.29 0.59
CA VAL A 20 10.08 -0.78 1.35
C VAL A 20 10.39 -2.25 1.01
N TYR A 21 9.34 -3.04 0.78
CA TYR A 21 9.42 -4.46 0.50
C TYR A 21 10.39 -4.86 -0.63
N PRO A 22 10.40 -4.24 -1.82
CA PRO A 22 11.34 -4.61 -2.89
C PRO A 22 12.80 -4.43 -2.47
N PHE A 23 13.14 -3.42 -1.66
CA PHE A 23 14.50 -3.25 -1.13
C PHE A 23 14.87 -4.37 -0.16
N ILE A 24 13.96 -4.74 0.75
CA ILE A 24 14.15 -5.87 1.67
C ILE A 24 14.35 -7.16 0.86
N CYS A 25 13.51 -7.40 -0.15
CA CYS A 25 13.59 -8.57 -1.02
C CYS A 25 14.93 -8.67 -1.74
N VAL A 26 15.45 -7.56 -2.26
CA VAL A 26 16.77 -7.50 -2.92
C VAL A 26 17.87 -7.88 -1.92
N VAL A 27 17.89 -7.28 -0.73
CA VAL A 27 18.89 -7.61 0.29
C VAL A 27 18.80 -9.08 0.73
N LEU A 28 17.59 -9.60 0.95
CA LEU A 28 17.38 -11.01 1.27
C LEU A 28 17.79 -11.95 0.14
N PHE A 29 17.56 -11.56 -1.12
CA PHE A 29 17.99 -12.35 -2.27
C PHE A 29 19.51 -12.48 -2.33
N PHE A 30 20.23 -11.36 -2.21
CA PHE A 30 21.70 -11.40 -2.22
C PHE A 30 22.27 -12.16 -1.01
N THR A 31 21.70 -12.00 0.17
CA THR A 31 22.21 -12.67 1.38
C THR A 31 21.87 -14.17 1.42
N LEU A 32 20.62 -14.55 1.12
CA LEU A 32 20.14 -15.93 1.25
C LEU A 32 20.38 -16.78 0.00
N VAL A 33 20.30 -16.19 -1.19
CA VAL A 33 20.47 -16.93 -2.45
C VAL A 33 21.91 -16.83 -2.95
N VAL A 34 22.46 -15.64 -3.14
CA VAL A 34 23.83 -15.50 -3.65
C VAL A 34 24.86 -16.00 -2.62
N GLY A 35 24.65 -15.71 -1.34
CA GLY A 35 25.52 -16.24 -0.26
C GLY A 35 25.51 -17.77 -0.13
N SER A 36 24.36 -18.43 -0.37
CA SER A 36 24.29 -19.89 -0.29
C SER A 36 24.96 -20.60 -1.47
N LEU A 37 24.99 -19.97 -2.65
CA LEU A 37 25.71 -20.48 -3.82
C LEU A 37 27.24 -20.45 -3.61
N GLN A 38 27.77 -19.49 -2.85
CA GLN A 38 29.20 -19.40 -2.56
C GLN A 38 29.70 -20.49 -1.60
N LEU A 39 28.83 -20.99 -0.73
CA LEU A 39 29.18 -22.01 0.27
C LEU A 39 29.10 -23.45 -0.28
N GLN A 40 28.65 -23.65 -1.51
CA GLN A 40 28.47 -24.97 -2.14
C GLN A 40 29.25 -25.09 -3.46
N PRO A 41 30.60 -25.05 -3.44
CA PRO A 41 31.42 -24.99 -4.65
C PRO A 41 31.37 -26.27 -5.53
N ASN A 42 30.81 -27.39 -5.03
CA ASN A 42 30.83 -28.70 -5.70
C ASN A 42 29.44 -29.32 -5.93
N GLN A 43 28.36 -28.56 -5.79
CA GLN A 43 27.02 -29.07 -6.11
C GLN A 43 26.62 -28.73 -7.55
N ASN A 44 26.24 -29.76 -8.32
CA ASN A 44 25.68 -29.56 -9.65
C ASN A 44 24.33 -28.82 -9.53
N PRO A 45 24.14 -27.67 -10.21
CA PRO A 45 22.93 -26.85 -10.10
C PRO A 45 21.66 -27.52 -10.67
N VAL A 46 21.80 -28.71 -11.29
CA VAL A 46 20.72 -29.44 -11.95
C VAL A 46 20.05 -30.46 -11.01
N THR A 47 20.72 -30.91 -9.95
CA THR A 47 20.19 -31.96 -9.03
C THR A 47 19.80 -31.44 -7.64
N SER A 48 20.21 -30.23 -7.30
CA SER A 48 19.80 -29.54 -6.08
C SER A 48 18.51 -28.77 -6.39
N GLY A 49 17.39 -29.12 -5.73
CA GLY A 49 16.10 -28.45 -5.94
C GLY A 49 16.14 -26.95 -5.61
N LEU A 50 14.97 -26.28 -5.59
CA LEU A 50 14.89 -24.86 -5.25
C LEU A 50 15.65 -24.53 -3.94
N PRO A 51 16.58 -23.56 -3.95
CA PRO A 51 17.32 -23.18 -2.75
C PRO A 51 16.35 -22.81 -1.62
N ALA A 52 16.63 -23.24 -0.39
CA ALA A 52 15.76 -22.94 0.75
C ALA A 52 15.51 -21.42 0.92
N GLY A 53 16.52 -20.59 0.64
CA GLY A 53 16.37 -19.14 0.61
C GLY A 53 15.34 -18.64 -0.40
N MET A 54 15.22 -19.31 -1.55
CA MET A 54 14.23 -18.98 -2.57
C MET A 54 12.80 -19.33 -2.12
N LEU A 55 12.61 -20.44 -1.40
CA LEU A 55 11.31 -20.79 -0.79
C LEU A 55 10.88 -19.74 0.25
N VAL A 56 11.81 -19.28 1.09
CA VAL A 56 11.54 -18.22 2.08
C VAL A 56 11.12 -16.93 1.39
N ILE A 57 11.87 -16.50 0.38
CA ILE A 57 11.54 -15.29 -0.40
C ILE A 57 10.18 -15.45 -1.06
N PHE A 58 9.89 -16.61 -1.66
CA PHE A 58 8.62 -16.88 -2.33
C PHE A 58 7.43 -16.84 -1.38
N ALA A 59 7.54 -17.49 -0.21
CA ALA A 59 6.51 -17.44 0.83
C ALA A 59 6.27 -16.02 1.34
N LEU A 60 7.35 -15.25 1.55
CA LEU A 60 7.26 -13.84 1.96
C LEU A 60 6.61 -12.97 0.86
N HIS A 61 6.88 -13.28 -0.42
CA HIS A 61 6.28 -12.59 -1.56
C HIS A 61 4.78 -12.85 -1.64
N LEU A 62 4.36 -14.11 -1.48
CA LEU A 62 2.94 -14.47 -1.42
C LEU A 62 2.23 -13.73 -0.29
N LEU A 63 2.81 -13.74 0.91
CA LEU A 63 2.25 -13.03 2.06
C LEU A 63 2.05 -11.53 1.75
N THR A 64 3.05 -10.92 1.12
CA THR A 64 2.99 -9.50 0.74
C THR A 64 1.95 -9.23 -0.33
N ALA A 65 1.77 -10.14 -1.29
CA ALA A 65 0.71 -10.05 -2.29
C ALA A 65 -0.68 -10.09 -1.65
N PHE A 66 -0.91 -10.98 -0.68
CA PHE A 66 -2.17 -11.02 0.07
C PHE A 66 -2.41 -9.72 0.86
N ILE A 67 -1.38 -9.17 1.50
CA ILE A 67 -1.48 -7.88 2.21
C ILE A 67 -1.85 -6.75 1.24
N ALA A 68 -1.22 -6.70 0.06
CA ALA A 68 -1.51 -5.68 -0.95
C ALA A 68 -2.95 -5.76 -1.46
N ILE A 69 -3.47 -6.97 -1.72
CA ILE A 69 -4.86 -7.20 -2.11
C ILE A 69 -5.81 -6.75 -0.98
N GLY A 70 -5.52 -7.13 0.27
CA GLY A 70 -6.30 -6.71 1.43
C GLY A 70 -6.34 -5.18 1.57
N LEU A 71 -5.20 -4.51 1.39
CA LEU A 71 -5.13 -3.05 1.35
C LEU A 71 -6.05 -2.46 0.29
N LEU A 72 -6.01 -3.02 -0.92
CA LEU A 72 -6.80 -2.52 -2.04
C LEU A 72 -8.28 -2.58 -1.73
N VAL A 73 -8.75 -3.71 -1.18
CA VAL A 73 -10.14 -3.87 -0.76
C VAL A 73 -10.50 -2.86 0.33
N VAL A 74 -9.65 -2.67 1.35
CA VAL A 74 -9.90 -1.68 2.42
C VAL A 74 -9.99 -0.26 1.88
N TYR A 75 -9.09 0.13 0.97
CA TYR A 75 -9.10 1.46 0.35
C TYR A 75 -10.35 1.66 -0.52
N LEU A 76 -10.77 0.65 -1.28
CA LEU A 76 -12.01 0.70 -2.06
C LEU A 76 -13.25 0.81 -1.16
N LEU A 77 -13.34 0.01 -0.10
CA LEU A 77 -14.43 0.12 0.88
C LEU A 77 -14.47 1.52 1.52
N TYR A 78 -13.32 2.06 1.90
CA TYR A 78 -13.22 3.41 2.43
C TYR A 78 -13.67 4.46 1.40
N LEU A 79 -13.25 4.33 0.14
CA LEU A 79 -13.64 5.23 -0.95
C LEU A 79 -15.16 5.27 -1.15
N TYR A 80 -15.83 4.11 -1.12
CA TYR A 80 -17.27 4.07 -1.29
C TYR A 80 -18.03 4.56 -0.07
N HIS A 81 -17.55 4.25 1.13
CA HIS A 81 -18.21 4.62 2.39
C HIS A 81 -17.97 6.08 2.80
N THR A 82 -16.93 6.74 2.29
CA THR A 82 -16.64 8.14 2.62
C THR A 82 -17.49 9.10 1.77
N GLU A 83 -18.06 10.13 2.40
CA GLU A 83 -18.75 11.23 1.71
C GLU A 83 -17.77 12.34 1.26
N ARG A 84 -16.49 12.24 1.67
CA ARG A 84 -15.43 13.19 1.28
C ARG A 84 -15.12 13.18 -0.22
N VAL A 85 -15.46 12.11 -0.93
CA VAL A 85 -15.25 11.99 -2.38
C VAL A 85 -16.59 12.14 -3.09
N PRO A 86 -16.76 13.14 -3.97
CA PRO A 86 -17.95 13.28 -4.81
C PRO A 86 -18.26 11.99 -5.58
N ALA A 87 -19.54 11.61 -5.68
CA ALA A 87 -19.97 10.31 -6.23
C ALA A 87 -19.50 10.08 -7.68
N ASP A 88 -19.47 11.15 -8.48
CA ASP A 88 -18.93 11.23 -9.84
C ASP A 88 -17.42 10.93 -9.91
N LYS A 89 -16.66 11.26 -8.86
CA LYS A 89 -15.21 11.02 -8.79
C LYS A 89 -14.83 9.69 -8.16
N LYS A 90 -15.78 8.97 -7.53
CA LYS A 90 -15.52 7.67 -6.90
C LYS A 90 -15.07 6.62 -7.92
N ALA A 91 -15.72 6.55 -9.08
CA ALA A 91 -15.33 5.60 -10.13
C ALA A 91 -13.90 5.86 -10.65
N LEU A 92 -13.56 7.13 -10.87
CA LEU A 92 -12.21 7.52 -11.31
C LEU A 92 -11.16 7.16 -10.25
N TRP A 93 -11.44 7.43 -8.97
CA TRP A 93 -10.55 7.03 -7.89
C TRP A 93 -10.40 5.52 -7.73
N ALA A 94 -11.46 4.74 -7.95
CA ALA A 94 -11.37 3.28 -7.93
C ALA A 94 -10.43 2.77 -9.03
N VAL A 95 -10.54 3.32 -10.25
CA VAL A 95 -9.62 2.99 -11.36
C VAL A 95 -8.19 3.42 -11.03
N VAL A 96 -8.00 4.63 -10.49
CA VAL A 96 -6.66 5.13 -10.10
C VAL A 96 -6.04 4.27 -9.00
N LEU A 97 -6.80 3.85 -7.98
CA LEU A 97 -6.33 2.94 -6.93
C LEU A 97 -5.98 1.55 -7.50
N PHE A 98 -6.75 1.07 -8.47
CA PHE A 98 -6.52 -0.21 -9.10
C PHE A 98 -5.27 -0.19 -10.01
N LEU A 99 -5.15 0.81 -10.90
CA LEU A 99 -4.04 0.93 -11.85
C LEU A 99 -2.76 1.48 -11.20
N GLY A 100 -2.90 2.51 -10.37
CA GLY A 100 -1.78 3.18 -9.70
C GLY A 100 -1.30 2.45 -8.45
N SER A 101 -2.07 1.45 -7.98
CA SER A 101 -1.72 0.55 -6.88
C SER A 101 -1.11 1.31 -5.69
N VAL A 102 0.14 1.00 -5.36
CA VAL A 102 0.91 1.57 -4.24
C VAL A 102 1.01 3.10 -4.30
N LEU A 103 1.27 3.68 -5.48
CA LEU A 103 1.40 5.14 -5.63
C LEU A 103 0.04 5.83 -5.42
N ALA A 104 -1.01 5.28 -6.01
CA ALA A 104 -2.35 5.82 -5.85
C ALA A 104 -2.86 5.71 -4.41
N MET A 105 -2.56 4.61 -3.71
CA MET A 105 -2.88 4.46 -2.30
C MET A 105 -2.17 5.50 -1.44
N ALA A 106 -0.88 5.73 -1.68
CA ALA A 106 -0.10 6.74 -0.94
C ALA A 106 -0.68 8.14 -1.15
N VAL A 107 -0.98 8.51 -2.40
CA VAL A 107 -1.60 9.81 -2.72
C VAL A 107 -2.99 9.92 -2.09
N PHE A 108 -3.82 8.88 -2.20
CA PHE A 108 -5.15 8.86 -1.60
C PHE A 108 -5.10 9.02 -0.08
N PHE A 109 -4.14 8.36 0.57
CA PHE A 109 -3.90 8.48 2.00
C PHE A 109 -3.56 9.92 2.41
N CYS A 110 -2.60 10.54 1.70
CA CYS A 110 -2.18 11.91 1.97
C CYS A 110 -3.29 12.95 1.73
N ILE A 111 -4.19 12.73 0.76
CA ILE A 111 -5.24 13.69 0.42
C ILE A 111 -6.52 13.49 1.26
N TYR A 112 -6.99 12.26 1.45
CA TYR A 112 -8.31 12.02 2.04
C TYR A 112 -8.28 11.54 3.49
N ILE A 113 -7.21 10.87 3.91
CA ILE A 113 -7.12 10.23 5.23
C ILE A 113 -6.29 11.07 6.20
N TRP A 114 -5.18 11.65 5.71
CA TRP A 114 -4.27 12.48 6.50
C TRP A 114 -4.91 13.77 7.03
N PRO A 115 -5.64 14.57 6.22
CA PRO A 115 -6.29 15.77 6.73
C PRO A 115 -7.44 15.38 7.67
N SER A 116 -7.33 15.75 8.95
CA SER A 116 -8.41 15.64 9.94
C SER A 116 -9.57 16.59 9.61
N GLU A 117 -9.29 17.67 8.91
CA GLU A 117 -10.18 18.80 8.68
C GLU A 117 -10.28 19.04 7.16
N TRP A 118 -11.42 18.75 6.57
CA TRP A 118 -11.72 19.20 5.21
C TRP A 118 -12.08 20.69 5.30
N PRO A 119 -11.59 21.58 4.40
CA PRO A 119 -12.03 22.98 4.40
C PRO A 119 -13.55 23.02 4.22
N ARG A 120 -14.30 23.35 5.28
CA ARG A 120 -15.76 23.55 5.20
C ARG A 120 -16.12 24.88 4.53
N ASP A 121 -15.15 25.66 4.09
CA ASP A 121 -15.36 27.08 3.81
C ASP A 121 -14.78 27.43 2.43
N ALA A 122 -15.58 27.21 1.39
CA ALA A 122 -15.56 28.04 0.17
C ALA A 122 -16.96 28.11 -0.46
N GLY A 123 -18.01 28.14 0.36
CA GLY A 123 -19.32 28.64 -0.07
C GLY A 123 -19.33 30.17 0.04
N PRO A 124 -19.79 30.92 -0.97
CA PRO A 124 -19.80 32.40 -0.97
C PRO A 124 -20.80 33.03 0.04
N GLU A 125 -21.29 32.28 1.03
CA GLU A 125 -22.41 32.67 1.90
C GLU A 125 -22.03 33.33 3.23
N ARG A 126 -20.77 33.73 3.46
CA ARG A 126 -20.53 34.82 4.42
C ARG A 126 -20.82 36.17 3.78
N ARG A 127 -22.08 36.40 3.38
CA ARG A 127 -22.60 37.77 3.41
C ARG A 127 -22.99 38.04 4.85
N PRO A 128 -22.29 38.91 5.61
CA PRO A 128 -22.88 39.43 6.82
C PRO A 128 -24.20 40.08 6.41
N ALA A 129 -25.30 39.67 7.06
CA ALA A 129 -26.54 40.41 7.00
C ALA A 129 -26.24 41.82 7.55
N LEU A 130 -25.90 42.73 6.65
CA LEU A 130 -25.93 44.16 6.94
C LEU A 130 -27.41 44.52 7.02
N GLY A 131 -27.80 44.94 8.22
CA GLY A 131 -29.17 45.31 8.59
C GLY A 131 -29.64 46.62 8.01
#